data_AF-A0A935IG76-F1
#
_entry.id   AF-A0A935IG76-F1
#
_cell.length_a   1.000
_cell.length_b   1.000
_cell.length_c   1.000
_cell.angle_alpha   90.00
_cell.angle_beta   90.00
_cell.angle_gamma   90.00
#
_symmetry.space_group_name_H-M   'P 1'
#
loop_
_entity.id
_entity.type
_entity.pdbx_description
1 polymer ?
#
loop_
_entity_poly.entity_id
_entity_poly.type
_entity_poly.pdbx_seq_one_letter_code
_entity_poly.pdbx_strand_id
1 'polypeptide(L)'
;MSASSDRPISLDPFETGGNPVHCRTLIVDIHADEDRCVRALATIADLRKQGWVPTGGELQAAGFVHHMSLDVLVGAESRRIERFEPSQRVVACESSERTGGDSCRDPIHRLRGMVGETLDAGSLRRLGRRFGGPLGCSHLLTLAQLVTSFLPPVLEGETRRALEQPHRREAGERIATRTIVIDGFERRGGNLEIAVQLTDLHTRPFSSMSDLLDRLSAQHEVRAIIRVDSGSTITDFDVAERLRIRTGFADARWQSRREELDWLGGQPALGGLASQLRRRHGADSAREPLLAALLNFAPGLVQCLSTRATDMLEQEARRHGRLMLPGGADIRGRPDSCYMWRTGGRMPGARRVHDQD
;
A
#
# COMPACT_ATOMS: atom_id res chain seq x y z
N MET A 1 29.58 20.40 2.25
CA MET A 1 29.33 20.26 0.79
C MET A 1 27.92 20.71 0.50
N SER A 2 27.80 21.88 -0.13
CA SER A 2 26.54 22.53 -0.51
C SER A 2 26.04 21.94 -1.82
N ALA A 3 25.15 20.95 -1.75
CA ALA A 3 24.34 20.55 -2.90
C ALA A 3 22.95 21.19 -2.76
N SER A 4 22.64 22.01 -3.76
CA SER A 4 21.36 22.63 -4.12
C SER A 4 20.11 21.93 -3.55
N SER A 5 19.28 22.71 -2.88
CA SER A 5 17.85 22.46 -2.70
C SER A 5 17.19 22.28 -4.07
N ASP A 6 16.32 21.27 -4.18
CA ASP A 6 15.41 20.97 -5.29
C ASP A 6 16.00 20.70 -6.67
N ARG A 7 16.63 19.52 -6.82
CA ARG A 7 16.63 18.87 -8.15
C ARG A 7 15.19 18.65 -8.61
N PRO A 8 14.87 18.92 -9.89
CA PRO A 8 13.58 18.57 -10.47
C PRO A 8 13.34 17.06 -10.35
N ILE A 9 12.08 16.66 -10.28
CA ILE A 9 11.71 15.25 -10.31
C ILE A 9 12.09 14.67 -11.68
N SER A 10 12.72 13.50 -11.69
CA SER A 10 13.00 12.72 -12.90
C SER A 10 12.43 11.31 -12.73
N LEU A 11 11.57 10.90 -13.66
CA LEU A 11 11.03 9.54 -13.71
C LEU A 11 11.79 8.62 -14.67
N ASP A 12 12.69 9.17 -15.49
CA ASP A 12 13.54 8.42 -16.41
C ASP A 12 14.92 9.12 -16.63
N PRO A 13 15.98 8.73 -15.90
CA PRO A 13 16.00 7.69 -14.88
C PRO A 13 15.11 8.04 -13.68
N PHE A 14 14.58 7.02 -13.00
CA PHE A 14 13.75 7.18 -11.80
C PHE A 14 14.64 7.55 -10.60
N GLU A 15 14.85 8.85 -10.41
CA GLU A 15 15.79 9.39 -9.42
C GLU A 15 15.05 9.97 -8.23
N THR A 16 15.42 9.49 -7.03
CA THR A 16 14.94 10.02 -5.76
C THR A 16 16.02 10.82 -5.05
N GLY A 17 15.63 11.63 -4.07
CA GLY A 17 16.55 12.41 -3.25
C GLY A 17 16.20 12.40 -1.77
N GLY A 18 17.24 12.51 -0.93
CA GLY A 18 17.11 12.52 0.52
C GLY A 18 17.62 11.24 1.17
N ASN A 19 17.43 11.13 2.48
CA ASN A 19 17.84 9.97 3.28
C ASN A 19 16.70 8.95 3.32
N PRO A 20 16.93 7.68 3.00
CA PRO A 20 15.86 6.68 2.96
C PRO A 20 15.33 6.38 4.38
N VAL A 21 14.03 6.52 4.58
CA VAL A 21 13.38 6.37 5.90
C VAL A 21 12.53 5.12 6.06
N HIS A 22 11.85 4.73 4.99
CA HIS A 22 10.92 3.62 5.02
C HIS A 22 10.86 2.96 3.63
N CYS A 23 10.52 1.68 3.60
CA CYS A 23 10.09 0.97 2.40
C CYS A 23 8.84 0.16 2.72
N ARG A 24 7.83 0.26 1.87
CA ARG A 24 6.67 -0.61 1.86
C ARG A 24 6.65 -1.38 0.55
N THR A 25 6.43 -2.68 0.62
CA THR A 25 6.22 -3.53 -0.54
C THR A 25 4.88 -4.25 -0.42
N LEU A 26 4.06 -4.17 -1.46
CA LEU A 26 2.86 -5.00 -1.63
C LEU A 26 3.03 -5.88 -2.86
N ILE A 27 2.76 -7.17 -2.73
CA ILE A 27 2.79 -8.13 -3.84
C ILE A 27 1.47 -8.87 -3.85
N VAL A 28 0.88 -9.06 -5.02
CA VAL A 28 -0.28 -9.93 -5.26
C VAL A 28 0.07 -10.85 -6.43
N ASP A 29 0.25 -12.13 -6.15
CA ASP A 29 0.41 -13.17 -7.16
C ASP A 29 -0.91 -13.89 -7.38
N ILE A 30 -1.36 -13.96 -8.63
CA ILE A 30 -2.61 -14.61 -9.02
C ILE A 30 -2.28 -15.84 -9.85
N HIS A 31 -2.77 -16.99 -9.42
CA HIS A 31 -2.55 -18.29 -10.04
C HIS A 31 -3.88 -18.95 -10.39
N ALA A 32 -3.89 -19.70 -11.49
CA ALA A 32 -4.94 -20.68 -11.72
C ALA A 32 -4.86 -21.75 -10.61
N ASP A 33 -6.01 -22.15 -10.11
CA ASP A 33 -6.15 -23.21 -9.11
C ASP A 33 -7.01 -24.35 -9.68
N GLU A 34 -7.16 -25.41 -8.90
CA GLU A 34 -8.05 -26.52 -9.20
C GLU A 34 -9.53 -26.06 -9.27
N ASP A 35 -10.41 -26.91 -9.80
CA ASP A 35 -11.87 -26.70 -9.80
C ASP A 35 -12.38 -25.37 -10.39
N ARG A 36 -11.66 -24.82 -11.39
CA ARG A 36 -11.96 -23.52 -12.01
C ARG A 36 -11.91 -22.36 -11.01
N CYS A 37 -11.06 -22.48 -9.99
CA CYS A 37 -10.76 -21.40 -9.07
C CYS A 37 -9.50 -20.64 -9.48
N VAL A 38 -9.36 -19.45 -8.90
CA VAL A 38 -8.18 -18.62 -9.00
C VAL A 38 -7.76 -18.26 -7.59
N ARG A 39 -6.47 -18.44 -7.31
CA ARG A 39 -5.87 -18.16 -6.00
C ARG A 39 -5.01 -16.91 -6.09
N ALA A 40 -5.29 -15.95 -5.21
CA ALA A 40 -4.44 -14.77 -5.01
C ALA A 40 -3.66 -14.91 -3.69
N LEU A 41 -2.35 -14.91 -3.79
CA LEU A 41 -1.43 -14.87 -2.66
C LEU A 41 -0.87 -13.46 -2.57
N ALA A 42 -1.16 -12.77 -1.48
CA ALA A 42 -0.76 -11.39 -1.30
C ALA A 42 0.08 -11.19 -0.05
N THR A 43 1.06 -10.29 -0.12
CA THR A 43 1.94 -9.94 0.99
C THR A 43 2.09 -8.43 1.08
N ILE A 44 2.12 -7.90 2.29
CA ILE A 44 2.58 -6.54 2.60
C ILE A 44 3.75 -6.62 3.59
N ALA A 45 4.83 -5.91 3.29
CA ALA A 45 5.98 -5.74 4.17
C ALA A 45 6.29 -4.26 4.36
N ASP A 46 6.41 -3.84 5.62
CA ASP A 46 6.86 -2.49 6.01
C ASP A 46 8.21 -2.61 6.70
N LEU A 47 9.20 -1.88 6.18
CA LEU A 47 10.55 -1.81 6.70
C LEU A 47 10.87 -0.36 7.06
N ARG A 48 11.07 -0.09 8.35
CA ARG A 48 11.67 1.16 8.82
C ARG A 48 13.18 1.07 8.62
N LYS A 49 13.76 2.04 7.90
CA LYS A 49 15.20 2.05 7.59
C LYS A 49 16.02 2.83 8.62
N GLN A 50 15.41 3.81 9.29
CA GLN A 50 16.07 4.60 10.33
C GLN A 50 15.09 5.14 11.37
N GLY A 51 15.64 5.70 12.44
CA GLY A 51 14.90 6.30 13.54
C GLY A 51 14.25 5.27 14.45
N TRP A 52 13.50 5.79 15.41
CA TRP A 52 12.78 5.00 16.39
C TRP A 52 11.50 5.69 16.83
N VAL A 53 10.50 4.90 17.21
CA VAL A 53 9.19 5.40 17.61
C VAL A 53 8.72 4.70 18.87
N PRO A 54 8.32 5.45 19.92
CA PRO A 54 7.65 4.88 21.06
C PRO A 54 6.22 4.47 20.67
N THR A 55 5.90 3.18 20.72
CA THR A 55 4.59 2.63 20.36
C THR A 55 4.29 1.39 21.19
N GLY A 56 3.05 1.24 21.68
CA GLY A 56 2.66 0.05 22.44
C GLY A 56 3.36 -0.11 23.80
N GLY A 57 3.96 0.96 24.33
CA GLY A 57 4.81 0.89 25.51
C GLY A 57 6.20 0.32 25.23
N GLU A 58 6.63 0.25 23.97
CA GLU A 58 7.95 -0.21 23.55
C GLU A 58 8.64 0.86 22.69
N LEU A 59 9.97 0.77 22.61
CA LEU A 59 10.80 1.58 21.71
C LEU A 59 11.09 0.79 20.45
N GLN A 60 10.44 1.14 19.33
CA GLN A 60 10.61 0.42 18.08
C GLN A 60 11.68 1.09 17.23
N ALA A 61 12.80 0.39 16.98
CA ALA A 61 13.88 0.87 16.14
C ALA A 61 13.63 0.58 14.64
N ALA A 62 14.68 0.72 13.82
CA ALA A 62 14.71 0.24 12.44
C ALA A 62 14.53 -1.29 12.37
N GLY A 63 13.90 -1.77 11.29
CA GLY A 63 13.54 -3.17 11.11
C GLY A 63 12.14 -3.35 10.52
N PHE A 64 11.73 -4.61 10.38
CA PHE A 64 10.37 -4.94 9.93
C PHE A 64 9.34 -4.48 10.96
N VAL A 65 8.41 -3.64 10.54
CA VAL A 65 7.30 -3.15 11.36
C VAL A 65 6.07 -4.03 11.13
N HIS A 66 5.85 -4.42 9.87
CA HIS A 66 4.74 -5.28 9.48
C HIS A 66 5.23 -6.29 8.43
N HIS A 67 4.78 -7.53 8.58
CA HIS A 67 4.87 -8.55 7.54
C HIS A 67 3.60 -9.37 7.62
N MET A 68 2.70 -9.13 6.68
CA MET A 68 1.36 -9.70 6.68
C MET A 68 1.04 -10.29 5.32
N SER A 69 0.19 -11.31 5.28
CA SER A 69 -0.22 -11.95 4.04
C SER A 69 -1.72 -12.22 4.02
N LEU A 70 -2.23 -12.50 2.82
CA LEU A 70 -3.62 -12.83 2.56
C LEU A 70 -3.69 -13.89 1.47
N ASP A 71 -4.32 -15.02 1.76
CA ASP A 71 -4.61 -16.11 0.82
C ASP A 71 -6.10 -16.07 0.45
N VAL A 72 -6.38 -15.78 -0.82
CA VAL A 72 -7.75 -15.64 -1.34
C VAL A 72 -7.99 -16.67 -2.43
N LEU A 73 -9.09 -17.41 -2.33
CA LEU A 73 -9.55 -18.33 -3.37
C LEU A 73 -10.90 -17.82 -3.89
N VAL A 74 -11.05 -17.76 -5.21
CA VAL A 74 -12.25 -17.24 -5.88
C VAL A 74 -12.64 -18.16 -7.03
N GLY A 75 -13.92 -18.51 -7.14
CA GLY A 75 -14.43 -19.20 -8.33
C GLY A 75 -14.30 -18.30 -9.57
N ALA A 76 -13.62 -18.75 -10.62
CA ALA A 76 -13.27 -17.91 -11.78
C ALA A 76 -14.51 -17.38 -12.51
N GLU A 77 -15.56 -18.21 -12.62
CA GLU A 77 -16.82 -17.85 -13.29
C GLU A 77 -17.79 -17.15 -12.33
N SER A 78 -18.01 -17.72 -11.15
CA SER A 78 -18.97 -17.20 -10.16
C SER A 78 -18.50 -15.90 -9.49
N ARG A 79 -17.20 -15.64 -9.53
CA ARG A 79 -16.51 -14.57 -8.77
C ARG A 79 -16.79 -14.61 -7.27
N ARG A 80 -17.22 -15.76 -6.75
CA ARG A 80 -17.54 -15.95 -5.34
C ARG A 80 -16.27 -16.24 -4.58
N ILE A 81 -16.07 -15.55 -3.46
CA ILE A 81 -14.94 -15.75 -2.57
C ILE A 81 -15.15 -17.05 -1.78
N GLU A 82 -14.26 -18.02 -1.94
CA GLU A 82 -14.30 -19.31 -1.26
C GLU A 82 -13.36 -19.34 -0.05
N ARG A 83 -12.25 -18.61 -0.13
CA ARG A 83 -11.28 -18.43 0.96
C ARG A 83 -10.86 -16.97 1.03
N PHE A 84 -10.67 -16.46 2.24
CA PHE A 84 -10.15 -15.12 2.50
C PHE A 84 -9.36 -15.14 3.81
N GLU A 85 -8.17 -15.73 3.77
CA GLU A 85 -7.41 -16.15 4.96
C GLU A 85 -6.20 -15.23 5.22
N PRO A 86 -6.26 -14.36 6.23
CA PRO A 86 -5.17 -13.45 6.56
C PRO A 86 -4.14 -14.08 7.51
N SER A 87 -2.89 -13.61 7.42
CA SER A 87 -1.84 -13.92 8.38
C SER A 87 -1.00 -12.68 8.69
N GLN A 88 -0.43 -12.62 9.90
CA GLN A 88 0.43 -11.54 10.35
C GLN A 88 1.67 -12.14 10.99
N ARG A 89 2.80 -12.20 10.29
CA ARG A 89 4.04 -12.73 10.86
C ARG A 89 4.69 -11.73 11.80
N VAL A 90 4.72 -10.46 11.39
CA VAL A 90 5.28 -9.34 12.18
C VAL A 90 4.22 -8.26 12.31
N VAL A 91 4.05 -7.73 13.53
CA VAL A 91 3.12 -6.64 13.84
C VAL A 91 3.79 -5.59 14.73
N ALA A 92 3.32 -4.35 14.65
CA ALA A 92 3.81 -3.25 15.47
C ALA A 92 3.39 -3.32 16.95
N CYS A 93 2.33 -4.05 17.31
CA CYS A 93 1.91 -4.15 18.72
C CYS A 93 1.48 -5.58 19.01
N GLU A 94 2.23 -6.23 19.89
CA GLU A 94 1.84 -7.51 20.48
C GLU A 94 1.05 -7.31 21.78
N SER A 95 0.33 -8.34 22.19
CA SER A 95 -0.42 -8.33 23.45
C SER A 95 0.54 -8.24 24.63
N SER A 96 0.30 -7.30 25.54
CA SER A 96 1.07 -7.12 26.76
C SER A 96 0.24 -6.40 27.83
N GLU A 97 0.76 -6.32 29.05
CA GLU A 97 0.17 -5.48 30.10
C GLU A 97 0.11 -3.99 29.67
N ARG A 98 1.13 -3.50 28.95
CA ARG A 98 1.21 -2.10 28.48
C ARG A 98 0.19 -1.77 27.39
N THR A 99 -0.20 -2.76 26.58
CA THR A 99 -1.30 -2.62 25.61
C THR A 99 -2.66 -2.95 26.22
N GLY A 100 -2.71 -3.31 27.51
CA GLY A 100 -3.93 -3.75 28.18
C GLY A 100 -4.51 -5.04 27.58
N GLY A 101 -3.64 -5.89 27.02
CA GLY A 101 -3.99 -7.14 26.34
C GLY A 101 -4.27 -7.00 24.84
N ASP A 102 -4.46 -5.79 24.31
CA ASP A 102 -4.74 -5.58 22.88
C ASP A 102 -3.51 -5.92 22.02
N SER A 103 -3.76 -6.49 20.84
CA SER A 103 -2.77 -6.77 19.79
C SER A 103 -3.28 -6.33 18.41
N CYS A 104 -2.34 -5.98 17.52
CA CYS A 104 -2.62 -5.80 16.10
C CYS A 104 -3.21 -7.07 15.43
N ARG A 105 -3.12 -8.22 16.09
CA ARG A 105 -3.64 -9.53 15.66
C ARG A 105 -5.12 -9.73 15.96
N ASP A 106 -5.65 -9.03 16.95
CA ASP A 106 -7.02 -9.24 17.42
C ASP A 106 -8.08 -9.09 16.32
N PRO A 107 -8.03 -8.10 15.42
CA PRO A 107 -9.08 -7.95 14.42
C PRO A 107 -8.94 -8.96 13.26
N ILE A 108 -7.81 -9.66 13.12
CA ILE A 108 -7.41 -10.34 11.87
C ILE A 108 -8.51 -11.23 11.27
N HIS A 109 -9.18 -12.01 12.12
CA HIS A 109 -10.19 -12.99 11.74
C HIS A 109 -11.43 -12.37 11.08
N ARG A 110 -11.68 -11.06 11.26
CA ARG A 110 -12.83 -10.36 10.68
C ARG A 110 -12.81 -10.35 9.15
N LEU A 111 -11.62 -10.44 8.53
CA LEU A 111 -11.50 -10.53 7.08
C LEU A 111 -12.12 -11.82 6.50
N ARG A 112 -12.20 -12.90 7.28
CA ARG A 112 -12.88 -14.15 6.87
C ARG A 112 -14.38 -13.93 6.62
N GLY A 113 -14.95 -12.83 7.14
CA GLY A 113 -16.32 -12.42 6.84
C GLY A 113 -16.57 -12.02 5.38
N MET A 114 -15.53 -11.97 4.53
CA MET A 114 -15.66 -11.82 3.08
C MET A 114 -15.98 -13.14 2.37
N VAL A 115 -15.81 -14.30 3.01
CA VAL A 115 -16.14 -15.60 2.40
C VAL A 115 -17.63 -15.66 2.05
N GLY A 116 -17.92 -16.14 0.85
CA GLY A 116 -19.26 -16.24 0.29
C GLY A 116 -19.72 -15.00 -0.49
N GLU A 117 -19.06 -13.85 -0.33
CA GLU A 117 -19.34 -12.64 -1.09
C GLU A 117 -18.92 -12.79 -2.56
N THR A 118 -19.59 -12.06 -3.46
CA THR A 118 -19.17 -11.95 -4.87
C THR A 118 -18.23 -10.76 -5.06
N LEU A 119 -17.24 -10.90 -5.94
CA LEU A 119 -16.41 -9.78 -6.39
C LEU A 119 -17.16 -8.94 -7.44
N ASP A 120 -17.53 -7.72 -7.05
CA ASP A 120 -18.30 -6.76 -7.83
C ASP A 120 -17.92 -5.31 -7.47
N ALA A 121 -18.59 -4.33 -8.10
CA ALA A 121 -18.35 -2.90 -7.86
C ALA A 121 -18.56 -2.45 -6.39
N GLY A 122 -19.31 -3.23 -5.60
CA GLY A 122 -19.57 -2.97 -4.18
C GLY A 122 -18.57 -3.60 -3.23
N SER A 123 -17.67 -4.48 -3.68
CA SER A 123 -16.79 -5.29 -2.81
C SER A 123 -15.91 -4.43 -1.91
N LEU A 124 -15.29 -3.36 -2.43
CA LEU A 124 -14.45 -2.46 -1.62
C LEU A 124 -15.24 -1.75 -0.51
N ARG A 125 -16.50 -1.39 -0.77
CA ARG A 125 -17.38 -0.80 0.22
C ARG A 125 -17.75 -1.80 1.31
N ARG A 126 -18.07 -3.05 0.92
CA ARG A 126 -18.38 -4.13 1.87
C ARG A 126 -17.16 -4.45 2.75
N LEU A 127 -15.98 -4.56 2.14
CA LEU A 127 -14.71 -4.74 2.85
C LEU A 127 -14.46 -3.60 3.84
N GLY A 128 -14.62 -2.34 3.41
CA GLY A 128 -14.46 -1.18 4.29
C GLY A 128 -15.45 -1.14 5.46
N ARG A 129 -16.69 -1.60 5.28
CA ARG A 129 -17.67 -1.70 6.38
C ARG A 129 -17.32 -2.81 7.38
N ARG A 130 -16.79 -3.94 6.91
CA ARG A 130 -16.44 -5.10 7.76
C ARG A 130 -15.12 -4.91 8.51
N PHE A 131 -14.16 -4.21 7.90
CA PHE A 131 -12.77 -4.16 8.37
C PHE A 131 -12.13 -2.77 8.35
N GLY A 132 -12.89 -1.71 8.05
CA GLY A 132 -12.39 -0.34 7.99
C GLY A 132 -12.27 0.35 9.34
N GLY A 133 -11.42 1.38 9.38
CA GLY A 133 -11.23 2.27 10.54
C GLY A 133 -10.93 1.51 11.83
N PRO A 134 -11.68 1.73 12.93
CA PRO A 134 -11.41 1.12 14.22
C PRO A 134 -11.67 -0.39 14.25
N LEU A 135 -12.25 -0.97 13.20
CA LEU A 135 -12.57 -2.39 13.14
C LEU A 135 -11.41 -3.27 12.69
N GLY A 136 -10.39 -2.69 12.05
CA GLY A 136 -9.35 -3.49 11.40
C GLY A 136 -7.96 -2.89 11.47
N CYS A 137 -7.01 -3.67 10.98
CA CYS A 137 -5.65 -3.22 10.72
C CYS A 137 -5.63 -2.49 9.37
N SER A 138 -5.22 -1.23 9.33
CA SER A 138 -5.19 -0.43 8.10
C SER A 138 -4.27 -1.03 7.03
N HIS A 139 -3.20 -1.71 7.44
CA HIS A 139 -2.28 -2.43 6.55
C HIS A 139 -2.94 -3.61 5.84
N LEU A 140 -3.57 -4.50 6.61
CA LEU A 140 -4.32 -5.62 6.04
C LEU A 140 -5.51 -5.14 5.21
N LEU A 141 -6.17 -4.05 5.62
CA LEU A 141 -7.24 -3.44 4.82
C LEU A 141 -6.69 -2.98 3.47
N THR A 142 -5.52 -2.34 3.44
CA THR A 142 -4.87 -1.90 2.19
C THR A 142 -4.55 -3.09 1.29
N LEU A 143 -3.96 -4.16 1.85
CA LEU A 143 -3.67 -5.39 1.12
C LEU A 143 -4.95 -6.05 0.57
N ALA A 144 -5.99 -6.18 1.40
CA ALA A 144 -7.27 -6.74 1.00
C ALA A 144 -7.96 -5.90 -0.09
N GLN A 145 -7.89 -4.57 -0.01
CA GLN A 145 -8.39 -3.67 -1.05
C GLN A 145 -7.63 -3.85 -2.37
N LEU A 146 -6.31 -4.03 -2.30
CA LEU A 146 -5.48 -4.28 -3.49
C LEU A 146 -5.87 -5.59 -4.17
N VAL A 147 -5.98 -6.68 -3.43
CA VAL A 147 -6.43 -7.98 -3.97
C VAL A 147 -7.83 -7.88 -4.56
N THR A 148 -8.77 -7.26 -3.83
CA THR A 148 -10.17 -7.12 -4.24
C THR A 148 -10.34 -6.26 -5.50
N SER A 149 -9.45 -5.29 -5.74
CA SER A 149 -9.49 -4.43 -6.93
C SER A 149 -8.74 -5.04 -8.13
N PHE A 150 -7.69 -5.82 -7.88
CA PHE A 150 -6.88 -6.40 -8.95
C PHE A 150 -7.48 -7.68 -9.55
N LEU A 151 -8.19 -8.49 -8.75
CA LEU A 151 -8.79 -9.75 -9.21
C LEU A 151 -9.81 -9.58 -10.35
N PRO A 152 -10.81 -8.67 -10.29
CA PRO A 152 -11.82 -8.55 -11.34
C PRO A 152 -11.27 -8.30 -12.76
N PRO A 153 -10.41 -7.30 -13.02
CA PRO A 153 -9.87 -7.09 -14.36
C PRO A 153 -8.99 -8.25 -14.84
N VAL A 154 -8.32 -8.97 -13.93
CA VAL A 154 -7.54 -10.18 -14.27
C VAL A 154 -8.46 -11.30 -14.75
N LEU A 155 -9.54 -11.58 -14.01
CA LEU A 155 -10.54 -12.58 -14.39
C LEU A 155 -11.23 -12.22 -15.72
N GLU A 156 -11.58 -10.95 -15.91
CA GLU A 156 -12.17 -10.46 -17.16
C GLU A 156 -11.24 -10.62 -18.36
N GLY A 157 -9.95 -10.36 -18.16
CA GLY A 157 -8.91 -10.59 -19.17
C GLY A 157 -8.81 -12.07 -19.56
N GLU A 158 -8.86 -12.97 -18.58
CA GLU A 158 -8.83 -14.42 -18.83
C GLU A 158 -10.09 -14.91 -19.56
N THR A 159 -11.28 -14.46 -19.14
CA THR A 159 -12.53 -14.77 -19.85
C THR A 159 -12.47 -14.31 -21.31
N ARG A 160 -12.00 -13.08 -21.56
CA ARG A 160 -11.90 -12.53 -22.92
C ARG A 160 -10.95 -13.36 -23.79
N ARG A 161 -9.77 -13.70 -23.25
CA ARG A 161 -8.81 -14.55 -23.98
C ARG A 161 -9.37 -15.93 -24.29
N ALA A 162 -10.14 -16.51 -23.38
CA ALA A 162 -10.74 -17.83 -23.61
C ALA A 162 -11.79 -17.81 -24.72
N LEU A 163 -12.46 -16.66 -24.92
CA LEU A 163 -13.38 -16.45 -26.05
C LEU A 163 -12.64 -16.27 -27.38
N GLU A 164 -11.49 -15.59 -27.39
CA GLU A 164 -10.66 -15.39 -28.59
C GLU A 164 -9.95 -16.67 -29.02
N GLN A 165 -9.41 -17.41 -28.06
CA GLN A 165 -8.72 -18.67 -28.28
C GLN A 165 -8.97 -19.59 -27.09
N PRO A 166 -9.72 -20.70 -27.28
CA PRO A 166 -9.94 -21.69 -26.24
C PRO A 166 -8.60 -22.15 -25.68
N HIS A 167 -8.42 -21.98 -24.38
CA HIS A 167 -7.24 -22.40 -23.66
C HIS A 167 -7.65 -22.89 -22.27
N ARG A 168 -6.74 -23.62 -21.64
CA ARG A 168 -6.86 -24.00 -20.24
C ARG A 168 -5.52 -23.76 -19.57
N ARG A 169 -5.56 -23.20 -18.37
CA ARG A 169 -4.40 -23.10 -17.50
C ARG A 169 -4.27 -24.33 -16.63
N GLU A 170 -3.03 -24.70 -16.35
CA GLU A 170 -2.72 -25.74 -15.38
C GLU A 170 -2.82 -25.18 -13.96
N ALA A 171 -3.13 -26.03 -12.98
CA ALA A 171 -3.13 -25.62 -11.58
C ALA A 171 -1.74 -25.12 -11.17
N GLY A 172 -1.69 -24.01 -10.43
CA GLY A 172 -0.45 -23.33 -10.05
C GLY A 172 0.11 -22.41 -11.13
N GLU A 173 -0.42 -22.43 -12.35
CA GLU A 173 0.04 -21.54 -13.41
C GLU A 173 -0.26 -20.08 -13.07
N ARG A 174 0.79 -19.24 -13.02
CA ARG A 174 0.63 -17.80 -12.82
C ARG A 174 -0.22 -17.20 -13.95
N ILE A 175 -1.17 -16.35 -13.58
CA ILE A 175 -2.01 -15.55 -14.45
C ILE A 175 -1.47 -14.12 -14.51
N ALA A 176 -1.33 -13.51 -13.33
CA ALA A 176 -0.87 -12.13 -13.18
C ALA A 176 -0.12 -11.93 -11.85
N THR A 177 0.75 -10.93 -11.82
CA THR A 177 1.37 -10.44 -10.60
C THR A 177 1.24 -8.92 -10.57
N ARG A 178 0.94 -8.36 -9.41
CA ARG A 178 1.07 -6.92 -9.12
C ARG A 178 2.09 -6.74 -8.02
N THR A 179 3.08 -5.88 -8.26
CA THR A 179 4.05 -5.45 -7.25
C THR A 179 3.98 -3.94 -7.11
N ILE A 180 3.85 -3.44 -5.88
CA ILE A 180 3.94 -2.03 -5.53
C ILE A 180 5.08 -1.86 -4.53
N VAL A 181 6.06 -1.05 -4.87
CA VAL A 181 7.15 -0.62 -3.98
C VAL A 181 6.97 0.86 -3.69
N ILE A 182 7.05 1.23 -2.42
CA ILE A 182 6.88 2.60 -1.95
C ILE A 182 8.06 2.92 -1.04
N ASP A 183 8.95 3.77 -1.52
CA ASP A 183 10.08 4.23 -0.75
C ASP A 183 9.84 5.66 -0.25
N GLY A 184 10.11 5.87 1.04
CA GLY A 184 10.08 7.18 1.66
C GLY A 184 11.49 7.70 1.87
N PHE A 185 11.67 8.99 1.59
CA PHE A 185 12.92 9.71 1.80
C PHE A 185 12.67 10.98 2.59
N GLU A 186 13.53 11.24 3.55
CA GLU A 186 13.58 12.50 4.28
C GLU A 186 14.49 13.49 3.57
N ARG A 187 13.95 14.68 3.35
CA ARG A 187 14.66 15.82 2.77
C ARG A 187 14.88 16.89 3.83
N ARG A 188 15.60 17.95 3.46
CA ARG A 188 15.84 19.09 4.36
C ARG A 188 14.52 19.70 4.84
N GLY A 189 14.52 20.19 6.08
CA GLY A 189 13.38 20.91 6.67
C GLY A 189 12.21 20.03 7.07
N GLY A 190 12.39 18.70 7.19
CA GLY A 190 11.30 17.77 7.55
C GLY A 190 10.33 17.47 6.39
N ASN A 191 10.70 17.90 5.18
CA ASN A 191 10.00 17.55 3.95
C ASN A 191 10.23 16.08 3.62
N LEU A 192 9.24 15.43 3.01
CA LEU A 192 9.32 14.03 2.62
C LEU A 192 9.14 13.89 1.12
N GLU A 193 9.81 12.90 0.53
CA GLU A 193 9.60 12.46 -0.84
C GLU A 193 9.17 11.00 -0.82
N ILE A 194 8.06 10.70 -1.48
CA ILE A 194 7.53 9.34 -1.58
C ILE A 194 7.61 8.92 -3.04
N ALA A 195 8.38 7.86 -3.29
CA ALA A 195 8.53 7.24 -4.58
C ALA A 195 7.66 5.97 -4.63
N VAL A 196 6.71 5.92 -5.56
CA VAL A 196 5.84 4.77 -5.79
C VAL A 196 6.18 4.15 -7.14
N GLN A 197 6.44 2.85 -7.15
CA GLN A 197 6.63 2.05 -8.36
C GLN A 197 5.63 0.90 -8.33
N LEU A 198 4.79 0.81 -9.35
CA LEU A 198 3.90 -0.31 -9.56
C LEU A 198 4.32 -1.04 -10.83
N THR A 199 4.29 -2.37 -10.80
CA THR A 199 4.42 -3.22 -11.98
C THR A 199 3.37 -4.31 -11.92
N ASP A 200 2.50 -4.30 -12.92
CA ASP A 200 1.63 -5.42 -13.24
C ASP A 200 2.27 -6.23 -14.35
N LEU A 201 2.33 -7.55 -14.17
CA LEU A 201 2.75 -8.50 -15.18
C LEU A 201 1.60 -9.48 -15.42
N HIS A 202 1.04 -9.46 -16.62
CA HIS A 202 0.07 -10.45 -17.08
C HIS A 202 0.75 -11.44 -18.00
N THR A 203 0.44 -12.72 -17.80
CA THR A 203 1.04 -13.81 -18.58
C THR A 203 0.03 -14.48 -19.50
N ARG A 204 0.49 -15.03 -20.63
CA ARG A 204 -0.30 -15.91 -21.52
C ARG A 204 -0.25 -17.36 -21.03
N PRO A 205 -1.25 -18.21 -21.31
CA PRO A 205 -1.25 -19.64 -20.92
C PRO A 205 0.01 -20.40 -21.40
N PHE A 206 0.47 -21.42 -20.66
CA PHE A 206 1.56 -22.30 -21.11
C PHE A 206 1.29 -22.96 -22.46
N SER A 207 0.03 -23.36 -22.69
CA SER A 207 -0.44 -23.93 -23.96
C SER A 207 -0.30 -23.00 -25.16
N SER A 208 -0.06 -21.70 -24.94
CA SER A 208 0.15 -20.70 -25.99
C SER A 208 1.64 -20.46 -26.32
N MET A 209 2.57 -21.21 -25.72
CA MET A 209 4.00 -20.93 -25.84
C MET A 209 4.70 -21.76 -26.91
N SER A 210 5.61 -21.09 -27.62
CA SER A 210 6.72 -21.69 -28.38
C SER A 210 8.09 -21.32 -27.79
N ASP A 211 8.17 -20.18 -27.07
CA ASP A 211 9.35 -19.68 -26.36
C ASP A 211 8.99 -19.12 -24.97
N LEU A 212 9.98 -18.88 -24.10
CA LEU A 212 9.74 -18.34 -22.75
C LEU A 212 9.11 -16.95 -22.74
N LEU A 213 9.44 -16.10 -23.72
CA LEU A 213 8.90 -14.75 -23.83
C LEU A 213 7.46 -14.74 -24.34
N ASP A 214 6.94 -15.85 -24.89
CA ASP A 214 5.53 -15.99 -25.27
C ASP A 214 4.64 -15.92 -24.04
N ARG A 215 5.21 -16.14 -22.85
CA ARG A 215 4.49 -15.90 -21.60
C ARG A 215 4.12 -14.44 -21.41
N LEU A 216 4.84 -13.47 -21.97
CA LEU A 216 4.50 -12.07 -21.78
C LEU A 216 3.20 -11.73 -22.52
N SER A 217 2.14 -11.46 -21.76
CA SER A 217 0.94 -10.85 -22.34
C SER A 217 1.03 -9.33 -22.31
N ALA A 218 1.27 -8.77 -21.13
CA ALA A 218 1.39 -7.34 -20.92
C ALA A 218 2.16 -7.04 -19.63
N GLN A 219 2.87 -5.93 -19.61
CA GLN A 219 3.48 -5.36 -18.42
C GLN A 219 3.07 -3.89 -18.31
N HIS A 220 2.32 -3.53 -17.27
CA HIS A 220 1.92 -2.14 -17.01
C HIS A 220 2.73 -1.62 -15.83
N GLU A 221 3.48 -0.56 -16.07
CA GLU A 221 4.33 0.08 -15.08
C GLU A 221 3.79 1.46 -14.74
N VAL A 222 3.79 1.83 -13.46
CA VAL A 222 3.50 3.19 -12.99
C VAL A 222 4.65 3.66 -12.12
N ARG A 223 5.10 4.88 -12.32
CA ARG A 223 6.09 5.57 -11.51
C ARG A 223 5.49 6.88 -11.02
N ALA A 224 5.59 7.14 -9.72
CA ALA A 224 5.23 8.42 -9.14
C ALA A 224 6.27 8.85 -8.14
N ILE A 225 6.64 10.13 -8.15
CA ILE A 225 7.39 10.77 -7.07
C ILE A 225 6.51 11.92 -6.59
N ILE A 226 6.22 11.95 -5.29
CA ILE A 226 5.37 12.97 -4.67
C ILE A 226 6.11 13.54 -3.47
N ARG A 227 6.32 14.86 -3.49
CA ARG A 227 6.96 15.61 -2.41
C ARG A 227 5.89 16.24 -1.52
N VAL A 228 6.11 16.17 -0.22
CA VAL A 228 5.26 16.79 0.78
C VAL A 228 6.08 17.62 1.76
N ASP A 229 5.50 18.72 2.20
CA ASP A 229 6.10 19.57 3.24
C ASP A 229 5.91 18.99 4.65
N SER A 230 6.44 19.70 5.65
CA SER A 230 6.22 19.41 7.07
C SER A 230 4.74 19.39 7.46
N GLY A 231 3.88 20.13 6.76
CA GLY A 231 2.42 20.14 6.93
C GLY A 231 1.69 18.96 6.27
N SER A 232 2.40 18.05 5.59
CA SER A 232 1.83 16.98 4.77
C SER A 232 0.99 17.49 3.60
N THR A 233 1.35 18.65 3.04
CA THR A 233 0.77 19.20 1.81
C THR A 233 1.64 18.83 0.63
N ILE A 234 1.04 18.41 -0.49
CA ILE A 234 1.76 18.05 -1.72
C ILE A 234 2.34 19.33 -2.35
N THR A 235 3.65 19.39 -2.47
CA THR A 235 4.36 20.59 -2.97
C THR A 235 4.84 20.44 -4.41
N ASP A 236 5.17 19.22 -4.84
CA ASP A 236 5.59 18.90 -6.20
C ASP A 236 5.37 17.40 -6.44
N PHE A 237 5.15 17.03 -7.69
CA PHE A 237 4.96 15.64 -8.06
C PHE A 237 5.25 15.43 -9.55
N ASP A 238 5.56 14.20 -9.90
CA ASP A 238 5.47 13.72 -11.26
C ASP A 238 4.96 12.28 -11.25
N VAL A 239 4.20 11.93 -12.28
CA VAL A 239 3.62 10.60 -12.44
C VAL A 239 3.67 10.23 -13.90
N ALA A 240 4.09 9.00 -14.19
CA ALA A 240 4.09 8.45 -15.54
C ALA A 240 3.71 6.97 -15.52
N GLU A 241 3.16 6.50 -16.63
CA GLU A 241 2.88 5.09 -16.83
C GLU A 241 3.39 4.59 -18.18
N ARG A 242 3.63 3.29 -18.27
CA ARG A 242 4.11 2.64 -19.48
C ARG A 242 3.46 1.27 -19.58
N LEU A 243 2.85 0.99 -20.73
CA LEU A 243 2.35 -0.33 -21.08
C LEU A 243 3.28 -0.97 -22.11
N ARG A 244 3.84 -2.13 -21.77
CA ARG A 244 4.62 -2.97 -22.66
C ARG A 244 3.80 -4.21 -23.01
N ILE A 245 3.73 -4.53 -24.28
CA ILE A 245 3.23 -5.81 -24.77
C ILE A 245 4.33 -6.46 -25.62
N ARG A 246 4.14 -7.71 -26.03
CA ARG A 246 5.14 -8.43 -26.84
C ARG A 246 5.54 -7.64 -28.10
N THR A 247 4.56 -7.12 -28.83
CA THR A 247 4.78 -6.23 -29.98
C THR A 247 5.02 -4.80 -29.49
N GLY A 248 6.25 -4.30 -29.59
CA GLY A 248 6.60 -2.96 -29.14
C GLY A 248 7.14 -2.88 -27.71
N PHE A 249 7.62 -3.99 -27.15
CA PHE A 249 8.24 -4.02 -25.82
C PHE A 249 9.39 -3.00 -25.69
N ALA A 250 10.24 -2.91 -26.72
CA ALA A 250 11.40 -2.01 -26.74
C ALA A 250 11.01 -0.54 -26.93
N ASP A 251 9.98 -0.28 -27.74
CA ASP A 251 9.60 1.06 -28.17
C ASP A 251 8.57 1.74 -27.25
N ALA A 252 7.98 0.99 -26.31
CA ALA A 252 7.02 1.51 -25.35
C ALA A 252 7.61 2.67 -24.54
N ARG A 253 6.97 3.85 -24.66
CA ARG A 253 7.40 5.08 -23.99
C ARG A 253 6.63 5.31 -22.69
N TRP A 254 7.28 6.00 -21.76
CA TRP A 254 6.58 6.59 -20.62
C TRP A 254 5.61 7.66 -21.09
N GLN A 255 4.39 7.59 -20.59
CA GLN A 255 3.35 8.58 -20.78
C GLN A 255 3.22 9.39 -19.49
N SER A 256 3.54 10.68 -19.53
CA SER A 256 3.35 11.55 -18.37
C SER A 256 1.86 11.70 -18.07
N ARG A 257 1.55 11.76 -16.78
CA ARG A 257 0.24 12.03 -16.19
C ARG A 257 0.27 13.32 -15.37
N ARG A 258 1.33 14.12 -15.47
CA ARG A 258 1.50 15.36 -14.70
C ARG A 258 0.34 16.32 -14.91
N GLU A 259 -0.02 16.60 -16.17
CA GLU A 259 -1.13 17.51 -16.50
C GLU A 259 -2.49 16.99 -15.99
N GLU A 260 -2.75 15.69 -16.16
CA GLU A 260 -3.97 15.05 -15.65
C GLU A 260 -4.10 15.16 -14.12
N LEU A 261 -2.97 15.21 -13.42
CA LEU A 261 -2.86 15.23 -11.97
C LEU A 261 -2.48 16.60 -11.39
N ASP A 262 -2.47 17.68 -12.19
CA ASP A 262 -2.09 19.05 -11.76
C ASP A 262 -2.79 19.51 -10.47
N TRP A 263 -4.03 19.07 -10.30
CA TRP A 263 -4.85 19.33 -9.12
C TRP A 263 -4.28 18.77 -7.80
N LEU A 264 -3.29 17.88 -7.82
CA LEU A 264 -2.60 17.38 -6.62
C LEU A 264 -1.80 18.47 -5.92
N GLY A 265 -1.29 19.46 -6.65
CA GLY A 265 -0.52 20.57 -6.09
C GLY A 265 -1.31 21.31 -5.01
N GLY A 266 -0.72 21.49 -3.83
CA GLY A 266 -1.35 22.16 -2.70
C GLY A 266 -2.41 21.34 -1.97
N GLN A 267 -2.66 20.09 -2.36
CA GLN A 267 -3.63 19.24 -1.65
C GLN A 267 -3.02 18.62 -0.39
N PRO A 268 -3.81 18.43 0.69
CA PRO A 268 -3.38 17.67 1.85
C PRO A 268 -3.23 16.18 1.50
N ALA A 269 -2.09 15.60 1.83
CA ALA A 269 -1.74 14.21 1.49
C ALA A 269 -2.51 13.16 2.30
N LEU A 270 -2.92 13.49 3.54
CA LEU A 270 -3.50 12.52 4.49
C LEU A 270 -5.03 12.61 4.65
N GLY A 271 -5.69 13.57 4.00
CA GLY A 271 -7.12 13.82 4.15
C GLY A 271 -7.82 13.95 2.81
N GLY A 272 -8.82 13.10 2.55
CA GLY A 272 -9.69 13.20 1.37
C GLY A 272 -9.07 12.78 0.03
N LEU A 273 -7.73 12.73 -0.09
CA LEU A 273 -7.02 12.40 -1.34
C LEU A 273 -7.53 11.11 -1.99
N ALA A 274 -7.65 10.02 -1.22
CA ALA A 274 -8.14 8.74 -1.73
C ALA A 274 -9.57 8.83 -2.32
N SER A 275 -10.45 9.59 -1.69
CA SER A 275 -11.80 9.84 -2.20
C SER A 275 -11.78 10.66 -3.50
N GLN A 276 -10.89 11.66 -3.59
CA GLN A 276 -10.74 12.46 -4.80
C GLN A 276 -10.21 11.62 -5.98
N LEU A 277 -9.18 10.80 -5.73
CA LEU A 277 -8.61 9.87 -6.72
C LEU A 277 -9.68 8.90 -7.23
N ARG A 278 -10.44 8.27 -6.34
CA ARG A 278 -11.53 7.36 -6.72
C ARG A 278 -12.63 8.05 -7.52
N ARG A 279 -13.01 9.28 -7.18
CA ARG A 279 -14.02 10.01 -7.96
C ARG A 279 -13.54 10.35 -9.38
N ARG A 280 -12.26 10.72 -9.53
CA ARG A 280 -11.70 11.15 -10.82
C ARG A 280 -11.34 9.99 -11.74
N HIS A 281 -10.80 8.90 -11.20
CA HIS A 281 -10.23 7.81 -12.00
C HIS A 281 -10.90 6.45 -11.76
N GLY A 282 -11.77 6.31 -10.76
CA GLY A 282 -12.33 5.01 -10.36
C GLY A 282 -13.39 4.43 -11.30
N ALA A 283 -13.88 5.20 -12.27
CA ALA A 283 -14.83 4.73 -13.27
C ALA A 283 -14.14 4.12 -14.51
N ASP A 284 -12.87 4.44 -14.74
CA ASP A 284 -12.11 3.97 -15.90
C ASP A 284 -11.21 2.81 -15.50
N SER A 285 -11.55 1.59 -15.96
CA SER A 285 -10.76 0.39 -15.68
C SER A 285 -9.35 0.43 -16.26
N ALA A 286 -9.11 1.22 -17.32
CA ALA A 286 -7.77 1.41 -17.87
C ALA A 286 -6.86 2.21 -16.92
N ARG A 287 -7.44 2.95 -15.97
CA ARG A 287 -6.72 3.71 -14.94
C ARG A 287 -6.54 2.96 -13.64
N GLU A 288 -6.98 1.70 -13.56
CA GLU A 288 -6.89 0.93 -12.32
C GLU A 288 -5.44 0.79 -11.81
N PRO A 289 -4.40 0.52 -12.64
CA PRO A 289 -3.01 0.50 -12.18
C PRO A 289 -2.53 1.86 -11.65
N LEU A 290 -2.84 2.96 -12.35
CA LEU A 290 -2.53 4.32 -11.89
C LEU A 290 -3.20 4.61 -10.54
N LEU A 291 -4.49 4.30 -10.42
CA LEU A 291 -5.26 4.51 -9.21
C LEU A 291 -4.73 3.66 -8.06
N ALA A 292 -4.37 2.39 -8.30
CA ALA A 292 -3.79 1.50 -7.30
C ALA A 292 -2.45 2.04 -6.77
N ALA A 293 -1.57 2.54 -7.64
CA ALA A 293 -0.33 3.19 -7.23
C ALA A 293 -0.59 4.42 -6.35
N LEU A 294 -1.45 5.34 -6.80
CA LEU A 294 -1.73 6.59 -6.09
C LEU A 294 -2.50 6.39 -4.78
N LEU A 295 -3.38 5.39 -4.68
CA LEU A 295 -4.07 5.07 -3.43
C LEU A 295 -3.13 4.53 -2.35
N ASN A 296 -1.96 4.04 -2.73
CA ASN A 296 -0.94 3.55 -1.80
C ASN A 296 0.05 4.63 -1.34
N PHE A 297 0.05 5.82 -1.97
CA PHE A 297 0.88 6.95 -1.55
C PHE A 297 0.63 7.36 -0.10
N ALA A 298 -0.62 7.69 0.26
CA ALA A 298 -0.92 8.17 1.62
C ALA A 298 -0.63 7.11 2.71
N PRO A 299 -1.01 5.82 2.55
CA PRO A 299 -0.58 4.78 3.47
C PRO A 299 0.94 4.65 3.62
N GLY A 300 1.71 4.82 2.53
CA GLY A 300 3.17 4.84 2.57
C GLY A 300 3.73 6.07 3.29
N LEU A 301 3.18 7.25 3.03
CA LEU A 301 3.54 8.49 3.71
C LEU A 301 3.35 8.39 5.23
N VAL A 302 2.24 7.81 5.70
CA VAL A 302 2.00 7.60 7.14
C VAL A 302 3.13 6.82 7.80
N GLN A 303 3.72 5.84 7.12
CA GLN A 303 4.87 5.10 7.68
C GLN A 303 6.15 5.94 7.76
N CYS A 304 6.30 6.92 6.86
CA CYS A 304 7.46 7.81 6.83
C CYS A 304 7.39 8.88 7.92
N LEU A 305 6.18 9.29 8.33
CA LEU A 305 5.98 10.25 9.43
C LEU A 305 6.58 9.79 10.76
N SER A 306 6.87 8.51 10.88
CA SER A 306 7.54 7.94 12.03
C SER A 306 8.95 8.53 12.25
N THR A 307 9.64 9.07 11.24
CA THR A 307 10.95 9.70 11.46
C THR A 307 10.86 11.08 12.11
N ARG A 308 9.74 11.78 11.89
CA ARG A 308 9.46 13.04 12.58
C ARG A 308 9.41 12.86 14.09
N ALA A 309 9.03 11.68 14.56
CA ALA A 309 9.07 11.34 15.98
C ALA A 309 10.48 11.43 16.56
N THR A 310 11.46 10.86 15.85
CA THR A 310 12.87 10.91 16.26
C THR A 310 13.38 12.35 16.28
N ASP A 311 13.12 13.11 15.21
CA ASP A 311 13.53 14.52 15.13
C ASP A 311 12.93 15.37 16.26
N MET A 312 11.65 15.20 16.55
CA MET A 312 10.97 15.91 17.64
C MET A 312 11.61 15.60 18.99
N LEU A 313 11.93 14.33 19.24
CA LEU A 313 12.55 13.87 20.49
C LEU A 313 13.99 14.38 20.64
N GLU A 314 14.76 14.39 19.55
CA GLU A 314 16.10 14.97 19.55
C GLU A 314 16.08 16.48 19.79
N GLN A 315 15.15 17.20 19.17
CA GLN A 315 14.97 18.63 19.39
C GLN A 315 14.62 18.93 20.84
N GLU A 316 13.72 18.15 21.44
CA GLU A 316 13.34 18.30 22.84
C GLU A 316 14.51 18.01 23.78
N ALA A 317 15.28 16.96 23.51
CA ALA A 317 16.49 16.64 24.25
C ALA A 317 17.53 17.76 24.16
N ARG A 318 17.70 18.40 23.00
CA ARG A 318 18.61 19.55 22.84
C ARG A 318 18.12 20.78 23.60
N ARG A 319 16.80 21.01 23.67
CA ARG A 319 16.21 22.17 24.37
C ARG A 319 16.23 22.03 25.89
N HIS A 320 15.92 20.85 26.39
CA HIS A 320 15.68 20.63 27.82
C HIS A 320 16.71 19.71 28.49
N GLY A 321 17.71 19.21 27.76
CA GLY A 321 18.74 18.31 28.26
C GLY A 321 18.23 16.90 28.59
N ARG A 322 16.98 16.57 28.23
CA ARG A 322 16.32 15.28 28.54
C ARG A 322 15.41 14.83 27.41
N LEU A 323 15.38 13.52 27.16
CA LEU A 323 14.45 12.92 26.20
C LEU A 323 13.03 12.96 26.76
N MET A 324 12.17 13.76 26.12
CA MET A 324 10.75 13.87 26.46
C MET A 324 9.91 13.88 25.19
N LEU A 325 8.78 13.18 25.23
CA LEU A 325 7.74 13.35 24.21
C LEU A 325 7.04 14.68 24.47
N PRO A 326 6.98 15.61 23.50
CA PRO A 326 6.23 16.85 23.69
C PRO A 326 4.75 16.53 23.96
N GLY A 327 4.14 17.23 24.92
CA GLY A 327 2.69 17.16 25.14
C GLY A 327 1.94 17.50 23.85
N GLY A 328 0.99 16.65 23.45
CA GLY A 328 0.26 16.82 22.18
C GLY A 328 1.04 16.44 20.91
N ALA A 329 2.24 15.87 21.00
CA ALA A 329 2.92 15.31 19.84
C ALA A 329 2.11 14.16 19.22
N ASP A 330 1.55 14.40 18.03
CA ASP A 330 0.77 13.44 17.22
C ASP A 330 1.68 12.36 16.57
N ILE A 331 2.74 11.98 17.28
CA ILE A 331 3.62 10.84 16.99
C ILE A 331 2.87 9.52 17.18
N ARG A 332 1.73 9.56 17.89
CA ARG A 332 0.88 8.44 18.25
C ARG A 332 -0.29 8.41 17.27
N GLY A 333 -0.68 7.24 16.76
CA GLY A 333 -1.66 7.13 15.67
C GLY A 333 -2.97 7.89 15.90
N ARG A 334 -3.55 8.39 14.79
CA ARG A 334 -4.79 9.18 14.82
C ARG A 334 -5.95 8.38 15.41
N PRO A 335 -6.87 9.00 16.17
CA PRO A 335 -8.07 8.31 16.66
C PRO A 335 -8.80 7.58 15.53
N ASP A 336 -9.21 6.35 15.80
CA ASP A 336 -9.96 5.48 14.89
C ASP A 336 -9.24 5.18 13.55
N SER A 337 -7.94 5.43 13.45
CA SER A 337 -7.16 5.11 12.24
C SER A 337 -6.96 3.62 12.02
N CYS A 338 -6.97 2.83 13.11
CA CYS A 338 -6.99 1.37 13.09
C CYS A 338 -7.47 0.82 14.44
N TYR A 339 -7.61 -0.50 14.54
CA TYR A 339 -7.98 -1.20 15.76
C TYR A 339 -7.18 -0.77 17.01
N MET A 340 -5.85 -0.63 16.89
CA MET A 340 -5.03 -0.20 18.03
C MET A 340 -5.35 1.22 18.47
N TRP A 341 -5.75 2.10 17.57
CA TRP A 341 -6.02 3.52 17.87
C TRP A 341 -7.52 3.84 17.99
N ARG A 342 -8.38 2.81 18.12
CA ARG A 342 -9.83 2.97 18.24
C ARG A 342 -10.23 3.76 19.47
N THR A 343 -11.24 4.61 19.34
CA THR A 343 -11.86 5.31 20.47
C THR A 343 -12.37 4.28 21.49
N GLY A 344 -12.05 4.52 22.77
CA GLY A 344 -12.34 3.56 23.86
C GLY A 344 -11.35 2.39 23.97
N GLY A 345 -10.37 2.28 23.07
CA GLY A 345 -9.27 1.31 23.17
C GLY A 345 -8.24 1.68 24.24
N ARG A 346 -7.39 0.72 24.63
CA ARG A 346 -6.41 0.87 25.71
C ARG A 346 -5.25 1.81 25.35
N MET A 347 -4.83 1.80 24.08
CA MET A 347 -3.73 2.63 23.57
C MET A 347 -4.04 4.14 23.59
N PRO A 348 -5.24 4.61 23.16
CA PRO A 348 -5.66 5.98 23.44
C PRO A 348 -5.89 6.27 24.93
N GLY A 349 -6.23 5.27 25.75
CA GLY A 349 -6.40 5.43 27.21
C GLY A 349 -5.08 5.68 27.95
N ALA A 350 -3.98 5.06 27.51
CA ALA A 350 -2.63 5.33 27.99
C ALA A 350 -2.14 6.77 27.72
N ARG A 351 -2.90 7.58 26.95
CA ARG A 351 -2.67 9.03 26.76
C ARG A 351 -2.81 9.84 28.05
N ARG A 352 -3.54 9.36 29.07
CA ARG A 352 -3.90 10.17 30.24
C ARG A 352 -3.02 9.98 31.48
N VAL A 353 -2.26 8.88 31.55
CA VAL A 353 -1.53 8.53 32.78
C VAL A 353 -0.17 9.24 32.88
N HIS A 354 0.40 9.72 31.77
CA HIS A 354 1.70 10.40 31.78
C HIS A 354 1.64 11.93 31.64
N ASP A 355 0.45 12.51 31.49
CA ASP A 355 0.25 13.97 31.49
C ASP A 355 -0.21 14.49 32.89
N GLN A 356 -0.26 13.62 33.90
CA GLN A 356 -0.71 13.96 35.26
C GLN A 356 0.35 13.74 36.36
N ASP A 357 1.58 13.35 36.00
CA ASP A 357 2.71 13.25 36.93
C ASP A 357 3.78 14.32 36.63
#